data_AF-A0A8H4KH65-F1
#
_entry.id   AF-A0A8H4KH65-F1
#
_cell.length_a   1.000
_cell.length_b   1.000
_cell.length_c   1.000
_cell.angle_alpha   90.00
_cell.angle_beta   90.00
_cell.angle_gamma   90.00
#
_symmetry.space_group_name_H-M   'P 1'
#
loop_
_entity.id
_entity.type
_entity.pdbx_description
1 polymer ?
#
loop_
_entity_poly.entity_id
_entity_poly.type
_entity_poly.pdbx_seq_one_letter_code
_entity_poly.pdbx_strand_id
1 'polypeptide(L)'
;MVRVLNASEHGDITPHNFENPEFLSFNLLRPEEPIIVPSNYVSHEQMDESIDFVIQQMKDAREEFRIQGAKSLLNTDQVCNTIEMAKIIVEAINMSVQRYYDAREEGLRVRCQREYAAVTKTGLTKHWKRAVITFRYCMDARSKLYSIKRYKRIHDLEDALDKLKKYSQEALFVSAGNEPNW
;
A
#
# COMPACT_ATOMS: atom_id res chain seq x y z
N MET A 1 -8.44 -7.50 -15.57
CA MET A 1 -9.68 -7.73 -14.78
C MET A 1 -9.67 -6.68 -13.66
N VAL A 2 -10.38 -5.57 -13.88
CA VAL A 2 -10.44 -4.40 -13.00
C VAL A 2 -11.53 -4.65 -11.97
N ARG A 3 -11.26 -4.46 -10.67
CA ARG A 3 -12.33 -4.34 -9.66
C ARG A 3 -12.57 -2.86 -9.43
N VAL A 4 -13.69 -2.38 -9.97
CA VAL A 4 -14.28 -1.09 -9.62
C VAL A 4 -15.17 -1.34 -8.41
N LEU A 5 -14.91 -0.64 -7.30
CA LEU A 5 -15.86 -0.54 -6.19
C LEU A 5 -16.29 0.92 -6.16
N ASN A 6 -17.41 1.25 -6.81
CA ASN A 6 -18.07 2.55 -6.64
C ASN A 6 -19.52 2.32 -6.22
N ALA A 7 -19.89 2.93 -5.11
CA ALA A 7 -21.27 3.11 -4.71
C ALA A 7 -21.92 4.16 -5.64
N SER A 8 -23.00 3.74 -6.28
CA SER A 8 -24.07 4.50 -6.95
C SER A 8 -23.73 5.58 -8.00
N GLU A 9 -24.04 5.19 -9.24
CA GLU A 9 -24.77 5.93 -10.29
C GLU A 9 -24.11 7.06 -11.12
N HIS A 10 -23.91 6.70 -12.39
CA HIS A 10 -24.06 7.50 -13.62
C HIS A 10 -23.08 8.65 -13.92
N GLY A 11 -21.90 8.27 -14.40
CA GLY A 11 -21.12 9.02 -15.40
C GLY A 11 -20.29 8.02 -16.20
N ASP A 12 -20.45 7.99 -17.53
CA ASP A 12 -19.79 7.02 -18.42
C ASP A 12 -18.26 7.10 -18.31
N ILE A 13 -17.66 6.12 -17.65
CA ILE A 13 -16.21 5.98 -17.50
C ILE A 13 -15.67 5.35 -18.78
N THR A 14 -15.21 6.17 -19.73
CA THR A 14 -14.56 5.67 -20.95
C THR A 14 -13.13 5.19 -20.69
N PRO A 15 -12.67 4.12 -21.37
CA PRO A 15 -11.36 3.48 -21.16
C PRO A 15 -10.14 4.36 -21.48
N HIS A 16 -10.33 5.54 -22.06
CA HIS A 16 -9.24 6.46 -22.41
C HIS A 16 -8.63 7.20 -21.20
N ASN A 17 -9.28 7.17 -20.03
CA ASN A 17 -8.79 7.82 -18.81
C ASN A 17 -7.76 6.98 -18.03
N PHE A 18 -7.41 5.78 -18.50
CA PHE A 18 -6.50 4.85 -17.82
C PHE A 18 -5.04 4.90 -18.29
N GLU A 19 -4.71 5.81 -19.21
CA GLU A 19 -3.35 5.89 -19.79
C GLU A 19 -2.38 6.80 -18.99
N ASN A 20 -2.84 7.45 -17.92
CA ASN A 20 -1.98 8.19 -16.99
C ASN A 20 -2.58 8.28 -15.56
N PRO A 21 -2.31 7.32 -14.65
CA PRO A 21 -2.60 7.49 -13.23
C PRO A 21 -1.31 7.94 -12.53
N GLU A 22 -0.88 9.19 -12.72
CA GLU A 22 0.36 9.63 -12.06
C GLU A 22 0.19 9.82 -10.54
N PHE A 23 -1.02 9.95 -9.98
CA PHE A 23 -1.17 10.20 -8.54
C PHE A 23 -2.41 9.56 -7.88
N LEU A 24 -2.29 9.31 -6.58
CA LEU A 24 -3.43 9.07 -5.68
C LEU A 24 -4.27 10.35 -5.60
N SER A 25 -5.57 10.24 -5.84
CA SER A 25 -6.53 11.33 -5.59
C SER A 25 -7.67 10.77 -4.75
N PHE A 26 -7.70 11.10 -3.47
CA PHE A 26 -8.86 10.86 -2.60
C PHE A 26 -8.75 11.73 -1.36
N ASN A 27 -9.89 12.10 -0.79
CA ASN A 27 -9.97 12.75 0.50
C ASN A 27 -10.80 11.91 1.47
N LEU A 28 -10.15 11.39 2.51
CA LEU A 28 -10.83 10.56 3.52
C LEU A 28 -11.97 11.29 4.25
N LEU A 29 -11.92 12.62 4.28
CA LEU A 29 -12.93 13.48 4.88
C LEU A 29 -14.00 13.93 3.88
N ARG A 30 -13.81 13.68 2.57
CA ARG A 30 -14.75 14.02 1.50
C ARG A 30 -14.84 12.85 0.50
N PRO A 31 -15.72 11.86 0.78
CA PRO A 31 -15.85 10.61 0.01
C PRO A 31 -16.26 10.80 -1.47
N GLU A 32 -16.74 11.98 -1.82
CA GLU A 32 -17.35 12.27 -3.13
C GLU A 32 -16.32 12.31 -4.27
N GLU A 33 -15.03 12.35 -3.94
CA GLU A 33 -13.95 12.34 -4.93
C GLU A 33 -13.62 10.91 -5.38
N PRO A 34 -13.38 10.70 -6.69
CA PRO A 34 -13.06 9.38 -7.22
C PRO A 34 -11.73 8.87 -6.66
N ILE A 35 -11.75 7.69 -6.05
CA ILE A 35 -10.57 7.03 -5.48
C ILE A 35 -9.73 6.43 -6.61
N ILE A 36 -8.58 7.03 -6.90
CA ILE A 36 -7.61 6.49 -7.86
C ILE A 36 -6.47 5.85 -7.08
N VAL A 37 -6.32 4.52 -7.18
CA VAL A 37 -5.19 3.77 -6.61
C VAL A 37 -4.36 3.12 -7.73
N PRO A 38 -3.02 3.29 -7.74
CA PRO A 38 -2.15 2.62 -8.69
C PRO A 38 -2.34 1.10 -8.64
N SER A 39 -2.62 0.50 -9.80
CA SER A 39 -2.78 -0.96 -9.93
C SER A 39 -1.44 -1.72 -9.88
N ASN A 40 -0.35 -1.02 -10.20
CA ASN A 40 1.04 -1.46 -10.14
C ASN A 40 1.94 -0.23 -9.96
N TYR A 41 3.07 -0.42 -9.29
CA TYR A 41 4.11 0.61 -9.16
C TYR A 41 5.23 0.39 -10.17
N VAL A 42 5.73 1.47 -10.77
CA VAL A 42 6.89 1.41 -11.67
C VAL A 42 8.18 1.40 -10.86
N SER A 43 8.26 2.28 -9.87
CA SER A 43 9.43 2.48 -9.01
C SER A 43 9.08 2.34 -7.52
N HIS A 44 10.12 2.27 -6.68
CA HIS A 44 9.91 2.21 -5.23
C HIS A 44 9.62 3.59 -4.65
N GLU A 45 10.12 4.64 -5.30
CA GLU A 45 9.87 6.03 -4.98
C GLU A 45 8.38 6.36 -5.11
N GLN A 46 7.77 6.00 -6.25
CA GLN A 46 6.32 6.18 -6.47
C GLN A 46 5.47 5.42 -5.43
N MET A 47 5.94 4.23 -5.06
CA MET A 47 5.28 3.42 -4.02
C MET A 47 5.38 4.09 -2.65
N ASP A 48 6.56 4.58 -2.29
CA ASP A 48 6.79 5.23 -1.00
C ASP A 48 6.00 6.54 -0.91
N GLU A 49 5.97 7.35 -1.97
CA GLU A 49 5.13 8.55 -2.06
C GLU A 49 3.64 8.24 -1.88
N SER A 50 3.17 7.16 -2.50
CA SER A 50 1.77 6.73 -2.37
C SER A 50 1.45 6.28 -0.94
N ILE A 51 2.34 5.52 -0.31
CA ILE A 51 2.20 5.10 1.08
C ILE A 51 2.18 6.31 2.01
N ASP A 52 3.15 7.22 1.86
CA ASP A 52 3.27 8.43 2.67
C ASP A 52 2.04 9.33 2.53
N PHE A 53 1.52 9.49 1.32
CA PHE A 53 0.28 10.22 1.07
C PHE A 53 -0.90 9.61 1.83
N VAL A 54 -1.11 8.30 1.76
CA VAL A 54 -2.22 7.64 2.47
C VAL A 54 -2.06 7.76 3.98
N ILE A 55 -0.85 7.56 4.50
CA ILE A 55 -0.56 7.73 5.93
C ILE A 55 -0.87 9.17 6.37
N GLN A 56 -0.54 10.16 5.52
CA GLN A 56 -0.84 11.56 5.81
C GLN A 56 -2.35 11.84 5.80
N GLN A 57 -3.09 11.33 4.81
CA GLN A 57 -4.56 11.45 4.79
C GLN A 57 -5.20 10.85 6.05
N MET A 58 -4.70 9.70 6.52
CA MET A 58 -5.17 9.11 7.78
C MET A 58 -4.80 9.95 9.00
N LYS A 59 -3.60 10.56 9.04
CA LYS A 59 -3.22 11.49 10.11
C LYS A 59 -4.16 12.69 10.16
N ASP A 60 -4.43 13.29 9.01
CA ASP A 60 -5.28 14.48 8.90
C ASP A 60 -6.73 14.15 9.29
N ALA A 61 -7.25 12.99 8.87
CA ALA A 61 -8.56 12.52 9.27
C ALA A 61 -8.69 12.32 10.79
N ARG A 62 -7.68 11.76 11.45
CA ARG A 62 -7.67 11.61 12.92
C ARG A 62 -7.71 12.97 13.63
N GLU A 63 -6.93 13.94 13.14
CA GLU A 63 -6.90 15.26 13.75
C GLU A 63 -8.24 15.97 13.59
N GLU A 64 -8.87 15.87 12.41
CA GLU A 64 -10.21 16.42 12.19
C GLU A 64 -11.24 15.76 13.12
N PHE A 65 -11.22 14.44 13.27
CA PHE A 65 -12.10 13.74 14.21
C PHE A 65 -11.88 14.17 15.66
N ARG A 66 -10.63 14.38 16.08
CA ARG A 66 -10.30 14.90 17.40
C ARG A 66 -10.91 16.28 17.62
N ILE A 67 -10.79 17.18 16.64
CA ILE A 67 -11.33 18.54 16.69
C ILE A 67 -12.86 18.51 16.73
N GLN A 68 -13.51 17.71 15.89
CA GLN A 68 -14.97 17.61 15.83
C GLN A 68 -15.54 16.91 17.08
N GLY A 69 -14.86 15.87 17.58
CA GLY A 69 -15.25 15.17 18.81
C GLY A 69 -15.20 16.07 20.02
N ALA A 70 -14.16 16.90 20.16
CA ALA A 70 -14.08 17.92 21.23
C ALA A 70 -15.20 18.98 21.15
N LYS A 71 -15.76 19.22 19.95
CA LYS A 71 -16.89 20.12 19.73
C LYS A 71 -18.26 19.42 19.79
N SER A 72 -18.28 18.11 20.03
CA SER A 72 -19.49 17.28 19.99
C SER A 72 -20.23 17.31 18.64
N LEU A 73 -19.49 17.48 17.54
CA LEU A 73 -20.01 17.58 16.18
C LEU A 73 -19.81 16.30 15.36
N LEU A 74 -19.20 15.26 15.95
CA LEU A 74 -18.76 14.08 15.23
C LEU A 74 -19.94 13.13 14.99
N ASN A 75 -20.20 12.80 13.73
CA ASN A 75 -21.20 11.80 13.35
C ASN A 75 -20.55 10.40 13.26
N THR A 76 -21.21 9.40 13.85
CA THR A 76 -20.78 7.99 13.80
C THR A 76 -20.72 7.47 12.35
N ASP A 77 -21.71 7.80 11.52
CA ASP A 77 -21.76 7.33 10.13
C ASP A 77 -20.60 7.88 9.30
N GLN A 78 -20.23 9.14 9.54
CA GLN A 78 -19.09 9.78 8.88
C GLN A 78 -17.78 9.08 9.25
N VAL A 79 -17.59 8.76 10.53
CA VAL A 79 -16.41 8.03 11.01
C VAL A 79 -16.34 6.63 10.39
N CYS A 80 -17.46 5.90 10.37
CA CYS A 80 -17.54 4.57 9.77
C CYS A 80 -17.18 4.60 8.28
N ASN A 81 -17.74 5.53 7.52
CA ASN A 81 -17.47 5.68 6.09
C ASN A 81 -15.99 5.99 5.81
N THR A 82 -15.39 6.90 6.59
CA THR A 82 -13.96 7.23 6.47
C THR A 82 -13.07 6.02 6.76
N ILE A 83 -13.38 5.23 7.81
CA ILE A 83 -12.63 4.02 8.15
C ILE A 83 -12.77 2.96 7.05
N GLU A 84 -13.97 2.78 6.49
CA GLU A 84 -14.21 1.82 5.42
C GLU A 84 -13.44 2.18 4.15
N MET A 85 -13.46 3.46 3.75
CA MET A 85 -12.65 3.93 2.61
C MET A 85 -11.15 3.74 2.86
N ALA A 86 -10.67 4.11 4.04
CA ALA A 86 -9.27 3.92 4.42
C ALA A 86 -8.85 2.44 4.32
N LYS A 87 -9.72 1.52 4.74
CA LYS A 87 -9.50 0.08 4.61
C LYS A 87 -9.38 -0.36 3.15
N ILE A 88 -10.32 0.06 2.29
CA ILE A 88 -10.31 -0.27 0.85
C ILE A 88 -9.00 0.20 0.20
N ILE A 89 -8.58 1.43 0.52
CA ILE A 89 -7.35 2.02 -0.03
C ILE A 89 -6.11 1.26 0.44
N VAL A 90 -6.02 0.94 1.74
CA VAL A 90 -4.90 0.15 2.29
C VAL A 90 -4.83 -1.22 1.65
N GLU A 91 -5.96 -1.92 1.52
CA GLU A 91 -6.01 -3.22 0.85
C GLU A 91 -5.55 -3.12 -0.61
N ALA A 92 -5.98 -2.09 -1.34
CA ALA A 92 -5.58 -1.86 -2.72
C ALA A 92 -4.07 -1.61 -2.85
N ILE A 93 -3.50 -0.76 -1.98
CA ILE A 93 -2.06 -0.47 -2.00
C ILE A 93 -1.26 -1.70 -1.59
N ASN A 94 -1.69 -2.43 -0.55
CA ASN A 94 -1.02 -3.67 -0.12
C ASN A 94 -0.95 -4.70 -1.25
N MET A 95 -2.03 -4.86 -2.02
CA MET A 95 -2.02 -5.71 -3.22
C MET A 95 -1.01 -5.23 -4.27
N SER A 96 -0.94 -3.92 -4.53
CA SER A 96 0.01 -3.34 -5.50
C SER A 96 1.47 -3.46 -5.03
N VAL A 97 1.72 -3.29 -3.74
CA VAL A 97 3.04 -3.52 -3.11
C VAL A 97 3.45 -4.98 -3.24
N GLN A 98 2.54 -5.91 -2.94
CA GLN A 98 2.77 -7.34 -3.08
C GLN A 98 3.16 -7.70 -4.52
N ARG A 99 2.37 -7.26 -5.50
CA ARG A 99 2.64 -7.49 -6.94
C ARG A 99 3.99 -6.93 -7.38
N TYR A 100 4.36 -5.74 -6.93
CA TYR A 100 5.62 -5.10 -7.27
C TYR A 100 6.84 -5.92 -6.85
N TYR A 101 6.80 -6.49 -5.64
CA TYR A 101 7.89 -7.30 -5.12
C TYR A 101 7.88 -8.73 -5.69
N ASP A 102 6.71 -9.32 -5.90
CA ASP A 102 6.59 -10.65 -6.51
C ASP A 102 7.12 -10.66 -7.95
N ALA A 103 6.83 -9.63 -8.74
CA ALA A 103 7.38 -9.48 -10.09
C ALA A 103 8.92 -9.37 -10.10
N ARG A 104 9.51 -8.71 -9.10
CA ARG A 104 10.96 -8.58 -8.96
C ARG A 104 11.60 -9.86 -8.48
N GLU A 105 10.97 -10.56 -7.54
CA GLU A 105 11.42 -11.87 -7.07
C GLU A 105 11.42 -12.89 -8.21
N GLU A 106 10.35 -12.92 -9.02
CA GLU A 106 10.28 -13.77 -10.19
C GLU A 106 11.35 -13.41 -11.23
N GLY A 107 11.56 -12.11 -11.48
CA GLY A 107 12.64 -11.63 -12.35
C GLY A 107 14.04 -12.07 -11.87
N LEU A 108 14.29 -12.04 -10.57
CA LEU A 108 15.52 -12.56 -9.96
C LEU A 108 15.64 -14.08 -10.15
N ARG A 109 14.55 -14.82 -9.93
CA ARG A 109 14.51 -16.29 -10.06
C ARG A 109 14.81 -16.73 -11.49
N VAL A 110 14.16 -16.13 -12.48
CA VAL A 110 14.37 -16.42 -13.91
C VAL A 110 15.80 -16.10 -14.32
N ARG A 111 16.34 -14.94 -13.91
CA ARG A 111 17.74 -14.58 -14.17
C ARG A 111 18.69 -15.61 -13.58
N CYS A 112 18.46 -16.01 -12.32
CA CYS A 112 19.27 -17.02 -11.67
C CYS A 112 19.27 -18.37 -12.41
N GLN A 113 18.10 -18.83 -12.88
CA GLN A 113 17.99 -20.05 -13.65
C GLN A 113 18.71 -19.97 -15.00
N ARG A 114 18.61 -18.83 -15.71
CA ARG A 114 19.30 -18.60 -16.99
C ARG A 114 20.81 -18.66 -16.83
N GLU A 115 21.35 -17.93 -15.86
CA GLU A 115 22.80 -17.92 -15.57
C GLU A 115 23.28 -19.31 -15.16
N TYR A 116 22.53 -20.00 -14.30
CA TYR A 116 22.86 -21.37 -13.90
C TYR A 116 22.90 -22.33 -15.10
N ALA A 117 21.89 -22.28 -15.97
CA ALA A 117 21.84 -23.08 -17.18
C ALA A 117 23.01 -22.79 -18.13
N ALA A 118 23.37 -21.52 -18.31
CA ALA A 118 24.51 -21.11 -19.14
C ALA A 118 25.84 -21.68 -18.60
N VAL A 119 26.02 -21.66 -17.29
CA VAL A 119 27.25 -22.14 -16.66
C VAL A 119 27.32 -23.68 -16.60
N THR A 120 26.19 -24.39 -16.46
CA THR A 120 26.17 -25.86 -16.55
C THR A 120 26.51 -26.38 -17.95
N LYS A 121 26.19 -25.65 -19.02
CA LYS A 121 26.49 -26.03 -20.41
C LYS A 121 27.97 -25.92 -20.78
N THR A 122 28.75 -25.10 -20.08
CA THR A 122 30.12 -24.73 -20.49
C THR A 122 31.23 -25.55 -19.83
N GLY A 123 30.93 -26.55 -18.99
CA GLY A 123 31.95 -27.36 -18.32
C GLY A 123 32.70 -26.55 -17.25
N LEU A 124 32.17 -26.58 -16.03
CA LEU A 124 32.58 -25.74 -14.92
C LEU A 124 33.97 -26.05 -14.35
N THR A 125 34.94 -25.15 -14.53
CA THR A 125 36.19 -25.14 -13.73
C THR A 125 35.90 -24.78 -12.26
N LYS A 126 36.83 -25.08 -11.34
CA LYS A 126 36.68 -24.82 -9.89
C LYS A 126 36.35 -23.35 -9.58
N HIS A 127 36.91 -22.41 -10.34
CA HIS A 127 36.67 -20.97 -10.16
C HIS A 127 35.24 -20.57 -10.53
N TRP A 128 34.70 -21.14 -11.62
CA TRP A 128 33.31 -20.92 -12.03
C TRP A 128 32.31 -21.52 -11.03
N LYS A 129 32.63 -22.66 -10.41
CA LYS A 129 31.77 -23.25 -9.35
C LYS A 129 31.62 -22.30 -8.16
N ARG A 130 32.72 -21.66 -7.74
CA ARG A 130 32.69 -20.65 -6.67
C ARG A 130 31.90 -19.41 -7.08
N ALA A 131 32.08 -18.92 -8.32
CA ALA A 131 31.33 -17.78 -8.83
C ALA A 131 29.81 -18.02 -8.84
N VAL A 132 29.35 -19.22 -9.24
CA VAL A 132 27.94 -19.60 -9.22
C VAL A 132 27.36 -19.65 -7.80
N ILE A 133 28.11 -20.19 -6.83
CA ILE A 133 27.69 -20.23 -5.42
C ILE A 133 27.57 -18.82 -4.86
N THR A 134 28.57 -17.97 -5.08
CA THR A 134 28.53 -16.56 -4.65
C THR A 134 27.37 -15.81 -5.29
N PHE A 135 27.15 -15.99 -6.59
CA PHE A 135 26.04 -15.39 -7.30
C PHE A 135 24.69 -15.79 -6.70
N ARG A 136 24.47 -17.09 -6.44
CA ARG A 136 23.26 -17.58 -5.78
C ARG A 136 23.06 -16.93 -4.40
N TYR A 137 24.11 -16.87 -3.58
CA TYR A 137 24.03 -16.24 -2.26
C TYR A 137 23.66 -14.76 -2.34
N CYS A 138 24.25 -14.01 -3.28
CA CYS A 138 23.89 -12.61 -3.51
C CYS A 138 22.42 -12.44 -3.94
N MET A 139 21.91 -13.36 -4.76
CA MET A 139 20.51 -13.35 -5.22
C MET A 139 19.54 -13.69 -4.08
N ASP A 140 19.86 -14.68 -3.24
CA ASP A 140 19.08 -15.04 -2.05
C ASP A 140 19.05 -13.88 -1.04
N ALA A 141 20.19 -13.21 -0.81
CA ALA A 141 20.25 -12.02 0.02
C ALA A 141 19.37 -10.89 -0.53
N ARG A 142 19.33 -10.71 -1.85
CA ARG A 142 18.49 -9.70 -2.50
C ARG A 142 17.00 -10.01 -2.39
N SER A 143 16.59 -11.28 -2.53
CA SER A 143 15.21 -11.71 -2.28
C SER A 143 14.79 -11.44 -0.82
N LYS A 144 15.65 -11.77 0.17
CA LYS A 144 15.39 -11.45 1.58
C LYS A 144 15.22 -9.95 1.84
N LEU A 145 16.02 -9.12 1.17
CA LEU A 145 15.85 -7.67 1.28
C LEU A 145 14.50 -7.20 0.72
N TYR A 146 14.02 -7.81 -0.37
CA TYR A 146 12.69 -7.52 -0.91
C TYR A 146 11.57 -7.94 0.03
N SER A 147 11.66 -9.11 0.67
CA SER A 147 10.65 -9.53 1.65
C SER A 147 10.58 -8.59 2.86
N ILE A 148 11.74 -8.15 3.37
CA ILE A 148 11.80 -7.19 4.50
C ILE A 148 11.19 -5.85 4.09
N LYS A 149 11.57 -5.33 2.91
CA LYS A 149 11.06 -4.05 2.39
C LYS A 149 9.56 -4.08 2.13
N ARG A 150 9.03 -5.21 1.64
CA ARG A 150 7.60 -5.46 1.45
C ARG A 150 6.87 -5.47 2.79
N TYR A 151 7.36 -6.25 3.75
CA TYR A 151 6.75 -6.38 5.08
C TYR A 151 6.66 -5.03 5.78
N LYS A 152 7.76 -4.26 5.79
CA LYS A 152 7.78 -2.93 6.41
C LYS A 152 6.67 -2.02 5.87
N ARG A 153 6.54 -1.92 4.54
CA ARG A 153 5.56 -1.04 3.88
C ARG A 153 4.12 -1.42 4.18
N ILE A 154 3.83 -2.72 4.13
CA ILE A 154 2.49 -3.25 4.48
C ILE A 154 2.18 -2.93 5.95
N HIS A 155 3.13 -3.19 6.83
CA HIS A 155 3.00 -2.91 8.26
C HIS A 155 2.79 -1.42 8.55
N ASP A 156 3.50 -0.53 7.87
CA ASP A 156 3.36 0.93 8.07
C ASP A 156 1.94 1.42 7.70
N LEU A 157 1.33 0.86 6.64
CA LEU A 157 -0.05 1.15 6.26
C LEU A 157 -1.08 0.57 7.25
N GLU A 158 -0.88 -0.67 7.67
CA GLU A 158 -1.76 -1.35 8.64
C GLU A 158 -1.74 -0.64 10.00
N ASP A 159 -0.55 -0.25 10.48
CA ASP A 159 -0.39 0.54 11.71
C ASP A 159 -1.08 1.91 11.62
N ALA A 160 -0.97 2.58 10.47
CA ALA A 160 -1.67 3.85 10.25
C ALA A 160 -3.21 3.67 10.29
N LEU A 161 -3.73 2.62 9.66
CA LEU A 161 -5.15 2.28 9.67
C LEU A 161 -5.65 1.92 11.07
N ASP A 162 -4.89 1.14 11.83
CA ASP A 162 -5.27 0.75 13.18
C ASP A 162 -5.26 1.93 14.14
N LYS A 163 -4.30 2.84 14.00
CA LYS A 163 -4.34 4.13 14.70
C LYS A 163 -5.56 4.94 14.29
N LEU A 164 -5.90 5.03 13.01
CA LEU A 164 -7.12 5.73 12.57
C LEU A 164 -8.35 5.16 13.28
N LYS A 165 -8.54 3.84 13.29
CA LYS A 165 -9.67 3.20 14.00
C LYS A 165 -9.70 3.56 15.48
N LYS A 166 -8.57 3.40 16.17
CA LYS A 166 -8.45 3.65 17.61
C LYS A 166 -8.80 5.09 17.96
N TYR A 167 -8.14 6.06 17.32
CA TYR A 167 -8.33 7.48 17.64
C TYR A 167 -9.72 7.98 17.22
N SER A 168 -10.32 7.41 16.17
CA SER A 168 -11.69 7.76 15.79
C SER A 168 -12.72 7.28 16.83
N GLN A 169 -12.51 6.09 17.42
CA GLN A 169 -13.35 5.59 18.51
C GLN A 169 -13.22 6.45 19.76
N GLU A 170 -12.00 6.86 20.12
CA GLU A 170 -11.76 7.80 21.22
C GLU A 170 -12.45 9.14 20.98
N ALA A 171 -12.37 9.69 19.76
CA ALA A 171 -13.04 10.93 19.40
C ALA A 171 -14.57 10.84 19.50
N LEU A 172 -15.17 9.71 19.09
CA LEU A 172 -16.60 9.45 19.27
C LEU A 172 -16.98 9.35 20.75
N PHE A 173 -16.14 8.69 21.56
CA PHE A 173 -16.36 8.57 23.00
C PHE A 173 -16.38 9.93 23.69
N VAL A 174 -15.44 10.81 23.32
CA VAL A 174 -15.39 12.20 23.80
C VAL A 174 -16.58 13.02 23.29
N SER A 175 -16.97 12.84 22.02
CA SER A 175 -18.14 13.51 21.44
C SER A 175 -19.45 13.18 22.17
N ALA A 176 -19.54 11.99 22.80
CA ALA A 176 -20.67 11.59 23.63
C ALA A 176 -20.67 12.23 25.03
N GLY A 177 -19.73 13.15 25.32
CA GLY A 177 -19.64 13.86 26.59
C GLY A 177 -18.83 13.15 27.67
N ASN A 178 -18.11 12.08 27.32
CA ASN A 178 -17.24 11.38 28.26
C ASN A 178 -15.85 12.02 28.31
N GLU A 179 -15.20 11.93 29.47
CA GLU A 179 -13.81 12.37 29.58
C GLU A 179 -12.89 11.47 28.72
N PRO A 180 -11.91 12.05 28.02
CA PRO A 180 -10.98 11.25 27.22
C PRO A 180 -10.13 10.33 28.10
N ASN A 181 -9.84 9.11 27.62
CA ASN A 181 -8.94 8.16 28.28
C ASN A 181 -7.47 8.32 27.83
N TRP A 182 -6.93 9.56 27.81
CA TRP A 182 -5.51 9.79 27.50
C TRP A 182 -4.64 10.00 28.74
#